data_AF-A0A5N6ZG52-F1
#
_entry.id   AF-A0A5N6ZG52-F1
#
_cell.length_a   1.000
_cell.length_b   1.000
_cell.length_c   1.000
_cell.angle_alpha   90.00
_cell.angle_beta   90.00
_cell.angle_gamma   90.00
#
_symmetry.space_group_name_H-M   'P 1'
#
loop_
_entity.id
_entity.type
_entity.pdbx_description
1 polymer ?
#
loop_
_entity_poly.entity_id
_entity_poly.type
_entity_poly.pdbx_seq_one_letter_code
_entity_poly.pdbx_strand_id
1 'polypeptide(L)'
;MKRILTSFSKRPDSTLESSSSSYADDSPEGIILREVNAFCESEGTPNNTQGNEFVHLPPIVESAESSPNAAREAAHRIRKLLSDPASTPANVQYNAIMLIRILVDNPGHTFTRNIDAKFATTVKDLLRQAKDSNVQGFLRQTLDALEMQRGWDEDLAPLLQMWAREKTKLKRTNSGSTWRSQLSSQTSPQPQQPRSDYFGQRQVPTLPPPDELAARITEAKTSAKLLVQFVQSTPPAEVVENELIKEFSDRCRSASRTIQQYIHSSSPPPDEDTLLTLIEVNDELSMSLSKHQHALLHARRALGQSGGQSPSSSETTASGAHSAAPPPVPPRDTQNPFILPAISPATSSAPSIPPPMNNGAGRSEYRSEDFQVQNPFADSFSTTTAVGSSENRQTEGTANDSWNEAYQRPIQRT
;
A
#
# COMPACT_ATOMS: atom_id res chain seq x y z
N MET A 1 -30.84 -17.82 76.06
CA MET A 1 -30.02 -16.62 76.37
C MET A 1 -28.62 -17.06 76.74
N LYS A 2 -27.62 -16.22 76.41
CA LYS A 2 -26.20 -16.22 76.83
C LYS A 2 -25.21 -17.07 76.02
N ARG A 3 -24.70 -16.39 74.98
CA ARG A 3 -23.33 -16.45 74.44
C ARG A 3 -22.29 -16.19 75.56
N ILE A 4 -21.02 -16.60 75.38
CA ILE A 4 -19.80 -15.74 75.29
C ILE A 4 -18.47 -16.50 75.52
N LEU A 5 -17.61 -16.48 74.46
CA LEU A 5 -16.12 -16.31 74.41
C LEU A 5 -15.20 -17.47 74.90
N THR A 6 -14.02 -17.80 74.34
CA THR A 6 -13.05 -17.11 73.46
C THR A 6 -11.91 -18.04 73.00
N SER A 7 -11.17 -17.60 71.95
CA SER A 7 -9.76 -17.93 71.54
C SER A 7 -9.66 -18.69 70.21
N PHE A 8 -9.54 -18.07 69.02
CA PHE A 8 -8.42 -17.27 68.44
C PHE A 8 -7.05 -17.97 68.40
N SER A 9 -6.75 -18.60 67.26
CA SER A 9 -5.40 -18.66 66.69
C SER A 9 -5.44 -18.04 65.29
N LYS A 10 -4.50 -17.12 65.05
CA LYS A 10 -4.40 -16.23 63.89
C LYS A 10 -2.98 -16.37 63.33
N ARG A 11 -2.84 -16.59 62.01
CA ARG A 11 -1.79 -16.08 61.08
C ARG A 11 -1.62 -17.01 59.85
N PRO A 12 -1.19 -16.49 58.69
CA PRO A 12 -1.50 -15.20 58.09
C PRO A 12 -1.98 -15.30 56.62
N ASP A 13 -2.44 -14.14 56.17
CA ASP A 13 -2.89 -13.74 54.84
C ASP A 13 -1.76 -13.78 53.78
N SER A 14 -2.06 -14.32 52.60
CA SER A 14 -1.52 -13.87 51.32
C SER A 14 -2.33 -14.44 50.14
N THR A 15 -3.24 -13.60 49.63
CA THR A 15 -3.30 -13.21 48.21
C THR A 15 -3.88 -14.20 47.18
N LEU A 16 -5.12 -13.86 46.78
CA LEU A 16 -5.74 -13.97 45.46
C LEU A 16 -6.01 -15.36 44.86
N GLU A 17 -7.31 -15.63 44.75
CA GLU A 17 -7.92 -16.53 43.79
C GLU A 17 -7.29 -16.39 42.40
N SER A 18 -6.54 -17.40 42.00
CA SER A 18 -6.27 -17.70 40.60
C SER A 18 -6.31 -19.20 40.48
N SER A 19 -7.36 -19.68 39.81
CA SER A 19 -7.54 -21.06 39.40
C SER A 19 -6.33 -21.52 38.57
N SER A 20 -5.29 -22.02 39.23
CA SER A 20 -4.14 -22.65 38.61
C SER A 20 -4.53 -24.06 38.18
N SER A 21 -4.82 -24.22 36.90
CA SER A 21 -4.92 -25.51 36.23
C SER A 21 -3.65 -26.34 36.49
N SER A 22 -3.80 -27.46 37.19
CA SER A 22 -2.72 -28.36 37.60
C SER A 22 -2.19 -29.20 36.43
N TYR A 23 -1.59 -28.56 35.43
CA TYR A 23 -0.85 -29.25 34.38
C TYR A 23 0.63 -29.34 34.77
N ALA A 24 1.33 -30.38 34.30
CA ALA A 24 2.78 -30.48 34.49
C ALA A 24 3.48 -29.37 33.67
N ASP A 25 4.56 -28.79 34.18
CA ASP A 25 5.23 -27.63 33.55
C ASP A 25 5.75 -27.90 32.13
N ASP A 26 6.04 -29.17 31.82
CA ASP A 26 6.53 -29.64 30.51
C ASP A 26 5.40 -30.21 29.62
N SER A 27 4.14 -30.19 30.07
CA SER A 27 3.00 -30.59 29.24
C SER A 27 2.64 -29.49 28.24
N PRO A 28 2.09 -29.82 27.05
CA PRO A 28 1.68 -28.82 26.07
C PRO A 28 0.63 -27.85 26.63
N GLU A 29 -0.22 -28.29 27.56
CA GLU A 29 -1.17 -27.42 28.27
C GLU A 29 -0.48 -26.43 29.23
N GLY A 30 0.55 -26.88 29.94
CA GLY A 30 1.35 -26.01 30.81
C GLY A 30 2.16 -24.98 30.01
N ILE A 31 2.81 -25.44 28.94
CA ILE A 31 3.60 -24.61 28.03
C ILE A 31 2.69 -23.54 27.41
N ILE A 32 1.56 -23.91 26.81
CA ILE A 32 0.73 -22.93 26.10
C ILE A 32 0.18 -21.84 27.02
N LEU A 33 -0.19 -22.19 28.26
CA LEU A 33 -0.67 -21.20 29.23
C LEU A 33 0.42 -20.22 29.62
N ARG A 34 1.65 -20.69 29.82
CA ARG A 34 2.81 -19.85 30.14
C ARG A 34 3.19 -18.94 28.98
N GLU A 35 3.34 -19.52 27.79
CA GLU A 35 3.83 -18.79 26.61
C GLU A 35 2.78 -17.81 26.07
N VAL A 36 1.49 -18.15 26.09
CA VAL A 36 0.41 -17.19 25.72
C VAL A 36 0.43 -15.97 26.65
N ASN A 37 0.66 -16.16 27.96
CA ASN A 37 0.79 -15.04 28.89
C ASN A 37 2.01 -14.20 28.56
N ALA A 38 3.17 -14.83 28.40
CA ALA A 38 4.41 -14.14 28.10
C ALA A 38 4.32 -13.34 26.79
N PHE A 39 3.71 -13.91 25.74
CA PHE A 39 3.45 -13.22 24.48
C PHE A 39 2.50 -12.03 24.63
N CYS A 40 1.43 -12.18 25.42
CA CYS A 40 0.46 -11.11 25.57
C CYS A 40 0.98 -9.97 26.47
N GLU A 41 1.81 -10.30 27.46
CA GLU A 41 2.37 -9.35 28.42
C GLU A 41 3.70 -8.74 27.98
N SER A 42 4.32 -9.26 26.91
CA SER A 42 5.57 -8.70 26.37
C SER A 42 5.37 -7.25 25.94
N GLU A 43 6.13 -6.35 26.58
CA GLU A 43 6.13 -4.92 26.28
C GLU A 43 6.85 -4.67 24.95
N GLY A 44 6.09 -4.38 23.89
CA GLY A 44 6.61 -3.73 22.70
C GLY A 44 6.96 -2.29 23.03
N THR A 45 8.17 -2.04 23.54
CA THR A 45 8.68 -0.67 23.67
C THR A 45 8.96 -0.11 22.28
N PRO A 46 8.63 1.16 21.99
CA PRO A 46 8.81 1.76 20.66
C PRO A 46 10.28 1.85 20.19
N ASN A 47 11.26 1.50 21.04
CA ASN A 47 12.68 1.47 20.73
C ASN A 47 13.28 0.06 20.64
N ASN A 48 12.52 -1.01 20.89
CA ASN A 48 13.01 -2.38 20.77
C ASN A 48 12.08 -3.21 19.87
N THR A 49 12.15 -2.89 18.59
CA THR A 49 11.49 -3.65 17.53
C THR A 49 12.06 -5.08 17.48
N GLN A 50 11.18 -6.06 17.73
CA GLN A 50 11.22 -7.44 17.18
C GLN A 50 12.04 -8.54 17.90
N GLY A 51 12.22 -8.48 19.22
CA GLY A 51 13.02 -9.49 19.93
C GLY A 51 12.23 -10.60 20.62
N ASN A 52 11.37 -10.22 21.57
CA ASN A 52 10.92 -11.16 22.59
C ASN A 52 9.56 -11.80 22.27
N GLU A 53 8.62 -11.13 21.59
CA GLU A 53 7.34 -11.80 21.29
C GLU A 53 7.51 -13.01 20.35
N PHE A 54 8.47 -12.97 19.44
CA PHE A 54 8.73 -14.06 18.49
C PHE A 54 9.27 -15.31 19.16
N VAL A 55 9.91 -15.20 20.33
CA VAL A 55 10.43 -16.37 21.04
C VAL A 55 9.30 -17.26 21.58
N HIS A 56 8.15 -16.66 21.88
CA HIS A 56 7.00 -17.36 22.46
C HIS A 56 6.10 -17.98 21.38
N LEU A 57 6.17 -17.54 20.12
CA LEU A 57 5.27 -18.03 19.07
C LEU A 57 5.47 -19.51 18.71
N PRO A 58 6.70 -20.01 18.43
CA PRO A 58 6.90 -21.42 18.11
C PRO A 58 6.31 -22.37 19.16
N PRO A 59 6.60 -22.24 20.48
CA PRO A 59 6.05 -23.17 21.47
C PRO A 59 4.54 -23.05 21.65
N ILE A 60 3.94 -21.87 21.42
CA ILE A 60 2.47 -21.71 21.42
C ILE A 60 1.84 -22.53 20.29
N VAL A 61 2.37 -22.39 19.07
CA VAL A 61 1.85 -23.08 17.88
C VAL A 61 2.06 -24.59 18.00
N GLU A 62 3.26 -25.03 18.36
CA GLU A 62 3.59 -26.45 18.54
C GLU A 62 2.73 -27.10 19.64
N SER A 63 2.48 -26.41 20.75
CA SER A 63 1.61 -26.92 21.81
C SER A 63 0.15 -27.01 21.36
N ALA A 64 -0.33 -25.99 20.63
CA ALA A 64 -1.69 -25.97 20.10
C ALA A 64 -1.91 -27.04 19.01
N GLU A 65 -0.89 -27.33 18.20
CA GLU A 65 -0.92 -28.37 17.17
C GLU A 65 -0.85 -29.78 17.78
N SER A 66 0.03 -29.98 18.77
CA SER A 66 0.27 -31.28 19.39
C SER A 66 -0.84 -31.75 20.35
N SER A 67 -1.60 -30.82 20.97
CA SER A 67 -2.70 -31.17 21.87
C SER A 67 -3.99 -30.37 21.61
N PRO A 68 -5.13 -31.04 21.37
CA PRO A 68 -6.42 -30.35 21.27
C PRO A 68 -6.87 -29.74 22.61
N ASN A 69 -6.36 -30.23 23.74
CA ASN A 69 -6.62 -29.62 25.05
C ASN A 69 -5.82 -28.34 25.22
N ALA A 70 -4.55 -28.32 24.80
CA ALA A 70 -3.73 -27.11 24.81
C ALA A 70 -4.36 -26.01 23.93
N ALA A 71 -4.81 -26.34 22.72
CA ALA A 71 -5.52 -25.38 21.86
C ALA A 71 -6.80 -24.82 22.52
N ARG A 72 -7.53 -25.64 23.29
CA ARG A 72 -8.68 -25.19 24.07
C ARG A 72 -8.28 -24.23 25.19
N GLU A 73 -7.22 -24.54 25.92
CA GLU A 73 -6.69 -23.68 26.98
C GLU A 73 -6.21 -22.34 26.42
N ALA A 74 -5.55 -22.33 25.25
CA ALA A 74 -5.17 -21.10 24.55
C ALA A 74 -6.38 -20.23 24.21
N ALA A 75 -7.42 -20.82 23.59
CA ALA A 75 -8.65 -20.10 23.27
C ALA A 75 -9.33 -19.56 24.54
N HIS A 76 -9.37 -20.35 25.62
CA HIS A 76 -9.90 -19.91 26.90
C HIS A 76 -9.11 -18.73 27.48
N ARG A 77 -7.78 -18.81 27.43
CA ARG A 77 -6.89 -17.79 27.99
C ARG A 77 -6.96 -16.48 27.21
N ILE A 78 -6.91 -16.54 25.88
CA ILE A 78 -7.08 -15.39 24.99
C ILE A 78 -8.43 -14.72 25.27
N ARG A 79 -9.52 -15.50 25.36
CA ARG A 79 -10.85 -14.96 25.70
C ARG A 79 -10.84 -14.25 27.06
N LYS A 80 -10.18 -14.82 28.06
CA LYS A 80 -10.08 -14.21 29.41
C LYS A 80 -9.36 -12.86 29.34
N LEU A 81 -8.25 -12.76 28.59
CA LEU A 81 -7.52 -11.51 28.42
C LEU A 81 -8.37 -10.42 27.73
N LEU A 82 -9.21 -10.81 26.78
CA LEU A 82 -10.09 -9.90 26.05
C LEU A 82 -11.43 -9.59 26.74
N SER A 83 -11.75 -10.27 27.85
CA SER A 83 -13.07 -10.18 28.49
C SER A 83 -13.34 -8.87 29.24
N ASP A 84 -12.29 -8.20 29.72
CA ASP A 84 -12.38 -6.89 30.37
C ASP A 84 -11.54 -5.84 29.61
N PRO A 85 -12.10 -5.25 28.54
CA PRO A 85 -11.37 -4.27 27.72
C PRO A 85 -11.07 -2.95 28.46
N ALA A 86 -11.72 -2.70 29.60
CA ALA A 86 -11.51 -1.49 30.38
C ALA A 86 -10.30 -1.61 31.30
N SER A 87 -10.05 -2.81 31.83
CA SER A 87 -8.91 -3.12 32.71
C SER A 87 -7.70 -3.68 31.97
N THR A 88 -7.88 -4.41 30.87
CA THR A 88 -6.75 -4.99 30.13
C THR A 88 -6.00 -3.90 29.35
N PRO A 89 -4.65 -3.81 29.45
CA PRO A 89 -3.85 -2.86 28.68
C PRO A 89 -4.00 -3.03 27.15
N ALA A 90 -3.89 -1.94 26.39
CA ALA A 90 -4.10 -1.96 24.94
C ALA A 90 -3.09 -2.87 24.19
N ASN A 91 -1.83 -2.90 24.63
CA ASN A 91 -0.80 -3.79 24.08
C ASN A 91 -1.17 -5.28 24.28
N VAL A 92 -1.70 -5.63 25.45
CA VAL A 92 -2.14 -7.00 25.75
C VAL A 92 -3.31 -7.40 24.86
N GLN A 93 -4.27 -6.49 24.65
CA GLN A 93 -5.39 -6.72 23.73
C GLN A 93 -4.90 -6.92 22.29
N TYR A 94 -3.99 -6.06 21.84
CA TYR A 94 -3.39 -6.14 20.50
C TYR A 94 -2.67 -7.48 20.27
N ASN A 95 -1.81 -7.88 21.21
CA ASN A 95 -1.08 -9.15 21.14
C ASN A 95 -2.03 -10.34 21.16
N ALA A 96 -3.08 -10.31 22.00
CA ALA A 96 -4.09 -11.35 22.01
C ALA A 96 -4.86 -11.46 20.68
N ILE A 97 -5.18 -10.33 20.02
CA ILE A 97 -5.79 -10.33 18.68
C ILE A 97 -4.81 -10.88 17.64
N MET A 98 -3.52 -10.54 17.75
CA MET A 98 -2.48 -11.08 16.88
C MET A 98 -2.37 -12.60 17.03
N LEU A 99 -2.41 -13.13 18.25
CA LEU A 99 -2.43 -14.58 18.50
C LEU A 99 -3.65 -15.25 17.89
N ILE A 100 -4.84 -14.63 17.93
CA ILE A 100 -6.02 -15.17 17.25
C ILE A 100 -5.71 -15.34 15.75
N ARG A 101 -5.16 -14.31 15.11
CA ARG A 101 -4.82 -14.36 13.68
C ARG A 101 -3.82 -15.46 13.37
N ILE A 102 -2.74 -15.56 14.15
CA ILE A 102 -1.71 -16.59 13.97
C ILE A 102 -2.30 -17.98 14.17
N LEU A 103 -3.06 -18.21 15.25
CA LEU A 103 -3.60 -19.51 15.61
C LEU A 103 -4.71 -20.00 14.67
N VAL A 104 -5.47 -19.08 14.06
CA VAL A 104 -6.41 -19.40 12.99
C VAL A 104 -5.70 -19.84 11.70
N ASP A 105 -4.48 -19.35 11.45
CA ASP A 105 -3.69 -19.79 10.30
C ASP A 105 -2.88 -21.06 10.62
N ASN A 106 -2.34 -21.15 11.84
CA ASN A 106 -1.56 -22.27 12.34
C ASN A 106 -1.70 -22.36 13.88
N PRO A 107 -2.39 -23.38 14.42
CA PRO A 107 -2.70 -24.67 13.78
C PRO A 107 -4.01 -24.73 12.98
N GLY A 108 -4.74 -23.63 12.86
CA GLY A 108 -6.01 -23.61 12.12
C GLY A 108 -7.11 -24.38 12.83
N HIS A 109 -7.64 -25.45 12.20
CA HIS A 109 -8.82 -26.18 12.70
C HIS A 109 -8.68 -26.70 14.14
N THR A 110 -7.47 -27.00 14.61
CA THR A 110 -7.26 -27.40 16.01
C THR A 110 -7.56 -26.27 16.99
N PHE A 111 -7.30 -25.02 16.60
CA PHE A 111 -7.67 -23.83 17.36
C PHE A 111 -9.10 -23.38 17.07
N THR A 112 -9.50 -23.25 15.79
CA THR A 112 -10.77 -22.61 15.42
C THR A 112 -12.00 -23.32 15.98
N ARG A 113 -11.98 -24.65 16.11
CA ARG A 113 -13.04 -25.43 16.78
C ARG A 113 -13.35 -25.01 18.23
N ASN A 114 -12.46 -24.27 18.88
CA ASN A 114 -12.64 -23.76 20.24
C ASN A 114 -13.21 -22.33 20.28
N ILE A 115 -13.49 -21.72 19.12
CA ILE A 115 -14.12 -20.39 19.01
C ILE A 115 -15.64 -20.54 19.18
N ASP A 116 -16.05 -20.64 20.44
CA ASP A 116 -17.45 -20.80 20.82
C ASP A 116 -18.25 -19.48 20.80
N ALA A 117 -19.56 -19.57 20.99
CA ALA A 117 -20.45 -18.39 21.06
C ALA A 117 -20.06 -17.41 22.19
N LYS A 118 -19.41 -17.90 23.27
CA LYS A 118 -18.90 -17.05 24.35
C LYS A 118 -17.70 -16.26 23.87
N PHE A 119 -16.78 -16.88 23.14
CA PHE A 119 -15.64 -16.23 22.50
C PHE A 119 -16.13 -15.13 21.54
N ALA A 120 -17.07 -15.45 20.66
CA ALA A 120 -17.66 -14.46 19.75
C ALA A 120 -18.33 -13.29 20.49
N THR A 121 -18.97 -13.57 21.64
CA THR A 121 -19.56 -12.52 22.49
C THR A 121 -18.48 -11.63 23.11
N THR A 122 -17.39 -12.20 23.63
CA THR A 122 -16.25 -11.43 24.14
C THR A 122 -15.65 -10.53 23.06
N VAL A 123 -15.43 -11.05 21.84
CA VAL A 123 -14.90 -10.26 20.72
C VAL A 123 -15.86 -9.13 20.32
N LYS A 124 -17.17 -9.37 20.33
CA LYS A 124 -18.20 -8.36 20.09
C LYS A 124 -18.18 -7.25 21.14
N ASP A 125 -18.01 -7.62 22.42
CA ASP A 125 -17.98 -6.66 23.51
C ASP A 125 -16.70 -5.82 23.44
N LEU A 126 -15.56 -6.44 23.14
CA LEU A 126 -14.30 -5.77 22.83
C LEU A 126 -14.46 -4.78 21.66
N LEU A 127 -15.08 -5.19 20.55
CA LEU A 127 -15.35 -4.31 19.40
C LEU A 127 -16.13 -3.04 19.77
N ARG A 128 -16.99 -3.09 20.78
CA ARG A 128 -17.84 -1.97 21.20
C ARG A 128 -17.25 -1.13 22.33
N GLN A 129 -16.47 -1.77 23.20
CA GLN A 129 -16.03 -1.18 24.47
C GLN A 129 -14.52 -0.89 24.51
N ALA A 130 -13.74 -1.32 23.53
CA ALA A 130 -12.32 -1.00 23.43
C ALA A 130 -12.11 0.52 23.48
N LYS A 131 -11.30 0.97 24.43
CA LYS A 131 -10.93 2.39 24.60
C LYS A 131 -9.97 2.86 23.51
N ASP A 132 -9.11 1.96 23.05
CA ASP A 132 -8.05 2.24 22.08
C ASP A 132 -8.56 2.04 20.64
N SER A 133 -8.47 3.11 19.82
CA SER A 133 -8.92 3.10 18.44
C SER A 133 -8.06 2.21 17.54
N ASN A 134 -6.77 2.04 17.84
CA ASN A 134 -5.88 1.17 17.07
C ASN A 134 -6.23 -0.30 17.31
N VAL A 135 -6.46 -0.70 18.56
CA VAL A 135 -6.93 -2.05 18.90
C VAL A 135 -8.27 -2.33 18.22
N GLN A 136 -9.20 -1.38 18.24
CA GLN A 136 -10.50 -1.52 17.59
C GLN A 136 -10.37 -1.60 16.06
N GLY A 137 -9.50 -0.79 15.45
CA GLY A 137 -9.21 -0.83 14.01
C GLY A 137 -8.58 -2.15 13.59
N PHE A 138 -7.56 -2.60 14.32
CA PHE A 138 -6.86 -3.87 14.08
C PHE A 138 -7.81 -5.07 14.23
N LEU A 139 -8.71 -5.05 15.22
CA LEU A 139 -9.72 -6.09 15.39
C LEU A 139 -10.68 -6.15 14.19
N ARG A 140 -11.15 -5.00 13.68
CA ARG A 140 -12.01 -4.97 12.48
C ARG A 140 -11.28 -5.51 11.26
N GLN A 141 -10.04 -5.09 11.04
CA GLN A 141 -9.22 -5.59 9.95
C GLN A 141 -9.01 -7.11 10.05
N THR A 142 -8.73 -7.61 11.25
CA THR A 142 -8.57 -9.06 11.50
C THR A 142 -9.85 -9.81 11.15
N LEU A 143 -11.03 -9.31 11.57
CA LEU A 143 -12.31 -9.95 11.28
C LEU A 143 -12.68 -9.90 9.80
N ASP A 144 -12.37 -8.81 9.09
CA ASP A 144 -12.57 -8.72 7.63
C ASP A 144 -11.65 -9.68 6.88
N ALA A 145 -10.38 -9.81 7.31
CA ALA A 145 -9.47 -10.79 6.73
C ALA A 145 -9.95 -12.22 6.95
N LEU A 146 -10.43 -12.55 8.16
CA LEU A 146 -10.99 -13.87 8.47
C LEU A 146 -12.23 -14.18 7.63
N GLU A 147 -13.13 -13.21 7.43
CA GLU A 147 -14.30 -13.42 6.58
C GLU A 147 -13.91 -13.68 5.12
N MET A 148 -12.95 -12.91 4.60
CA MET A 148 -12.51 -13.02 3.21
C MET A 148 -11.71 -14.30 2.92
N GLN A 149 -10.86 -14.72 3.86
CA GLN A 149 -9.90 -15.82 3.66
C GLN A 149 -10.41 -17.16 4.20
N ARG A 150 -11.25 -17.12 5.25
CA ARG A 150 -11.69 -18.29 6.03
C ARG A 150 -13.22 -18.42 6.10
N GLY A 151 -13.95 -17.82 5.16
CA GLY A 151 -15.42 -17.96 5.10
C GLY A 151 -15.93 -19.39 4.89
N TRP A 152 -15.04 -20.32 4.50
CA TRP A 152 -15.32 -21.75 4.35
C TRP A 152 -15.12 -22.56 5.66
N ASP A 153 -14.50 -21.98 6.68
CA ASP A 153 -14.29 -22.65 7.97
C ASP A 153 -15.58 -22.59 8.81
N GLU A 154 -16.23 -23.74 8.99
CA GLU A 154 -17.48 -23.87 9.74
C GLU A 154 -17.30 -23.51 11.22
N ASP A 155 -16.11 -23.75 11.79
CA ASP A 155 -15.84 -23.47 13.21
C ASP A 155 -15.81 -21.97 13.49
N LEU A 156 -15.48 -21.15 12.49
CA LEU A 156 -15.50 -19.69 12.59
C LEU A 156 -16.90 -19.09 12.39
N ALA A 157 -17.91 -19.89 12.02
CA ALA A 157 -19.24 -19.40 11.73
C ALA A 157 -19.84 -18.53 12.86
N PRO A 158 -19.73 -18.87 14.17
CA PRO A 158 -20.24 -18.02 15.25
C PRO A 158 -19.60 -16.62 15.27
N LEU A 159 -18.29 -16.55 14.99
CA LEU A 159 -17.53 -15.31 14.98
C LEU A 159 -17.86 -14.47 13.73
N LEU A 160 -17.89 -15.09 12.55
CA LEU A 160 -18.17 -14.41 11.29
C LEU A 160 -19.63 -13.93 11.20
N GLN A 161 -20.59 -14.70 11.69
CA GLN A 161 -21.99 -14.25 11.78
C GLN A 161 -22.14 -13.05 12.72
N MET A 162 -21.42 -13.04 13.84
CA MET A 162 -21.37 -11.88 14.72
C MET A 162 -20.79 -10.67 13.98
N TRP A 163 -19.66 -10.84 13.29
CA TRP A 163 -19.00 -9.77 12.54
C TRP A 163 -19.91 -9.19 11.44
N ALA A 164 -20.57 -10.02 10.64
CA ALA A 164 -21.51 -9.58 9.61
C ALA A 164 -22.66 -8.74 10.18
N ARG A 165 -23.18 -9.11 11.36
CA ARG A 165 -24.22 -8.34 12.07
C ARG A 165 -23.68 -6.99 12.57
N GLU A 166 -22.48 -6.96 13.14
CA GLU A 166 -21.87 -5.72 13.60
C GLU A 166 -21.50 -4.79 12.43
N LYS A 167 -20.96 -5.30 11.33
CA LYS A 167 -20.74 -4.51 10.10
C LYS A 167 -22.00 -3.83 9.60
N THR A 168 -23.12 -4.55 9.59
CA THR A 168 -24.40 -3.99 9.17
C THR A 168 -24.85 -2.86 10.11
N LYS A 169 -24.62 -3.00 11.42
CA LYS A 169 -24.90 -1.94 12.40
C LYS A 169 -23.98 -0.74 12.22
N LEU A 170 -22.67 -0.95 12.03
CA LEU A 170 -21.71 0.12 11.79
C LEU A 170 -22.06 0.93 10.53
N LYS A 171 -22.47 0.26 9.46
CA LYS A 171 -22.96 0.93 8.25
C LYS A 171 -24.22 1.75 8.54
N ARG A 172 -25.18 1.22 9.32
CA ARG A 172 -26.40 1.94 9.70
C ARG A 172 -26.17 3.10 10.67
N THR A 173 -25.22 2.99 11.59
CA THR A 173 -24.85 4.10 12.49
C THR A 173 -24.08 5.18 11.74
N ASN A 174 -23.23 4.80 10.78
CA ASN A 174 -22.52 5.76 9.92
C ASN A 174 -23.48 6.43 8.91
N SER A 175 -24.52 5.73 8.46
CA SER A 175 -25.63 6.28 7.66
C SER A 175 -26.75 6.91 8.51
N GLY A 176 -26.58 6.97 9.84
CA GLY A 176 -27.66 7.28 10.79
C GLY A 176 -27.36 8.43 11.75
N SER A 177 -26.30 9.22 11.51
CA SER A 177 -26.13 10.53 12.17
C SER A 177 -27.01 11.58 11.51
N THR A 178 -28.32 11.34 11.55
CA THR A 178 -29.37 12.35 11.41
C THR A 178 -30.59 11.81 12.13
N TRP A 179 -30.80 12.34 13.34
CA TRP A 179 -32.09 12.46 14.01
C TRP A 179 -32.95 11.19 14.13
N ARG A 180 -32.98 10.62 15.34
CA ARG A 180 -34.24 10.07 15.87
C ARG A 180 -34.34 10.31 17.36
N SER A 181 -34.87 11.49 17.70
CA SER A 181 -35.86 11.56 18.77
C SER A 181 -37.21 11.82 18.11
N GLN A 182 -38.21 11.06 18.57
CA GLN A 182 -39.65 11.21 18.36
C GLN A 182 -40.28 10.76 17.03
N LEU A 183 -40.73 9.50 17.04
CA LEU A 183 -42.15 9.14 17.02
C LEU A 183 -43.08 10.00 16.14
N SER A 184 -43.45 9.48 14.96
CA SER A 184 -44.85 9.41 14.52
C SER A 184 -44.98 8.56 13.25
N SER A 185 -46.11 7.85 13.20
CA SER A 185 -46.61 6.93 12.20
C SER A 185 -47.31 7.63 11.04
N GLN A 186 -47.14 7.19 9.79
CA GLN A 186 -48.21 6.78 8.85
C GLN A 186 -47.75 6.65 7.37
N THR A 187 -48.12 5.50 6.79
CA THR A 187 -48.62 5.21 5.42
C THR A 187 -47.84 5.51 4.13
N SER A 188 -47.58 4.40 3.41
CA SER A 188 -47.71 4.12 1.97
C SER A 188 -46.59 4.45 0.95
N PRO A 189 -46.51 3.67 -0.16
CA PRO A 189 -45.24 3.32 -0.80
C PRO A 189 -45.07 3.84 -2.24
N GLN A 190 -43.85 4.21 -2.63
CA GLN A 190 -43.42 4.23 -4.03
C GLN A 190 -41.89 4.13 -4.16
N PRO A 191 -41.33 3.36 -5.12
CA PRO A 191 -39.90 3.14 -5.23
C PRO A 191 -39.25 4.27 -6.04
N GLN A 192 -38.38 5.05 -5.41
CA GLN A 192 -37.42 5.90 -6.11
C GLN A 192 -36.02 5.61 -5.60
N GLN A 193 -35.15 5.27 -6.56
CA GLN A 193 -33.71 5.10 -6.39
C GLN A 193 -33.10 6.31 -5.67
N PRO A 194 -32.23 6.14 -4.66
CA PRO A 194 -31.53 7.29 -4.11
C PRO A 194 -30.28 7.58 -4.95
N ARG A 195 -30.34 8.70 -5.67
CA ARG A 195 -29.17 9.51 -6.02
C ARG A 195 -28.36 9.81 -4.75
N SER A 196 -27.05 9.65 -4.85
CA SER A 196 -26.08 9.96 -3.81
C SER A 196 -25.74 11.45 -3.87
N ASP A 197 -26.37 12.28 -3.03
CA ASP A 197 -26.11 13.71 -2.96
C ASP A 197 -25.64 14.19 -1.56
N TYR A 198 -24.37 14.62 -1.54
CA TYR A 198 -23.88 15.88 -0.97
C TYR A 198 -24.15 16.25 0.51
N PHE A 199 -23.49 15.58 1.45
CA PHE A 199 -22.98 16.24 2.67
C PHE A 199 -21.65 15.60 3.09
N GLY A 200 -20.61 15.82 2.28
CA GLY A 200 -19.25 15.45 2.64
C GLY A 200 -18.73 16.35 3.75
N GLN A 201 -18.38 15.77 4.89
CA GLN A 201 -17.38 16.38 5.77
C GLN A 201 -16.20 16.77 4.90
N ARG A 202 -15.89 18.06 4.87
CA ARG A 202 -14.70 18.60 4.22
C ARG A 202 -13.50 18.09 5.02
N GLN A 203 -13.06 16.87 4.73
CA GLN A 203 -11.85 16.29 5.30
C GLN A 203 -10.72 17.25 4.96
N VAL A 204 -10.12 17.85 5.98
CA VAL A 204 -8.92 18.65 5.79
C VAL A 204 -7.88 17.69 5.21
N PRO A 205 -7.20 18.04 4.11
CA PRO A 205 -6.17 17.19 3.55
C PRO A 205 -5.03 17.09 4.57
N THR A 206 -4.97 15.94 5.23
CA THR A 206 -3.98 15.58 6.25
C THR A 206 -3.12 14.47 5.70
N LEU A 207 -1.81 14.59 5.88
CA LEU A 207 -0.89 13.53 5.52
C LEU A 207 -1.05 12.36 6.50
N PRO A 208 -1.04 11.12 5.98
CA PRO A 208 -0.98 9.94 6.82
C PRO A 208 0.40 9.84 7.51
N PRO A 209 0.52 9.00 8.55
CA PRO A 209 1.82 8.69 9.16
C PRO A 209 2.86 8.23 8.13
N PRO A 210 4.17 8.47 8.36
CA PRO A 210 5.22 8.20 7.38
C PRO A 210 5.23 6.76 6.81
N ASP A 211 5.04 5.75 7.67
CA ASP A 211 5.03 4.35 7.24
C ASP A 211 3.84 4.03 6.31
N GLU A 212 2.68 4.60 6.61
CA GLU A 212 1.47 4.46 5.80
C GLU A 212 1.60 5.24 4.48
N LEU A 213 2.22 6.42 4.52
CA LEU A 213 2.52 7.21 3.33
C LEU A 213 3.45 6.45 2.39
N ALA A 214 4.53 5.87 2.91
CA ALA A 214 5.48 5.07 2.16
C ALA A 214 4.80 3.83 1.54
N ALA A 215 3.92 3.16 2.29
CA ALA A 215 3.13 2.04 1.78
C ALA A 215 2.21 2.47 0.64
N ARG A 216 1.48 3.59 0.77
CA ARG A 216 0.62 4.12 -0.30
C ARG A 216 1.39 4.57 -1.53
N ILE A 217 2.55 5.20 -1.36
CA ILE A 217 3.45 5.57 -2.45
C ILE A 217 3.92 4.31 -3.19
N THR A 218 4.35 3.28 -2.45
CA THR A 218 4.82 2.02 -3.03
C THR A 218 3.70 1.28 -3.75
N GLU A 219 2.49 1.23 -3.18
CA GLU A 219 1.30 0.66 -3.81
C GLU A 219 0.92 1.41 -5.09
N ALA A 220 0.97 2.75 -5.08
CA ALA A 220 0.70 3.57 -6.24
C ALA A 220 1.71 3.31 -7.38
N LYS A 221 3.02 3.29 -7.06
CA LYS A 221 4.09 3.00 -8.02
C LYS A 221 3.97 1.59 -8.60
N THR A 222 3.70 0.59 -7.75
CA THR A 222 3.52 -0.80 -8.21
C THR A 222 2.28 -0.95 -9.09
N SER A 223 1.15 -0.32 -8.71
CA SER A 223 -0.07 -0.32 -9.54
C SER A 223 0.15 0.33 -10.90
N ALA A 224 0.89 1.45 -10.95
CA ALA A 224 1.24 2.14 -12.20
C ALA A 224 2.07 1.25 -13.12
N LYS A 225 3.11 0.60 -12.58
CA LYS A 225 3.97 -0.32 -13.32
C LYS A 225 3.20 -1.52 -13.85
N LEU A 226 2.37 -2.14 -13.01
CA LEU A 226 1.54 -3.28 -13.40
C LEU A 226 0.54 -2.89 -14.49
N LEU A 227 -0.12 -1.73 -14.39
CA LEU A 227 -1.01 -1.24 -15.43
C LEU A 227 -0.30 -1.13 -16.79
N VAL A 228 0.89 -0.52 -16.81
CA VAL A 228 1.68 -0.39 -18.05
C VAL A 228 2.07 -1.77 -18.58
N GLN A 229 2.53 -2.67 -17.73
CA GLN A 229 2.91 -4.04 -18.13
C GLN A 229 1.73 -4.79 -18.75
N PHE A 230 0.57 -4.82 -18.08
CA PHE A 230 -0.61 -5.52 -18.60
C PHE A 230 -1.10 -4.90 -19.91
N VAL A 231 -1.11 -3.57 -20.02
CA VAL A 231 -1.48 -2.89 -21.26
C VAL A 231 -0.52 -3.24 -22.40
N GLN A 232 0.77 -3.40 -22.13
CA GLN A 232 1.78 -3.74 -23.14
C GLN A 232 1.78 -5.24 -23.51
N SER A 233 1.45 -6.13 -22.57
CA SER A 233 1.43 -7.57 -22.81
C SER A 233 0.10 -8.10 -23.33
N THR A 234 -0.95 -7.28 -23.37
CA THR A 234 -2.30 -7.68 -23.80
C THR A 234 -2.54 -7.28 -25.26
N PRO A 235 -2.96 -8.21 -26.14
CA PRO A 235 -3.32 -7.90 -27.51
C PRO A 235 -4.46 -6.88 -27.60
N PRO A 236 -4.48 -5.96 -28.58
CA PRO A 236 -5.48 -4.88 -28.67
C PRO A 236 -6.94 -5.37 -28.66
N ALA A 237 -7.23 -6.56 -29.18
CA ALA A 237 -8.59 -7.13 -29.18
C ALA A 237 -9.11 -7.44 -27.77
N GLU A 238 -8.21 -7.74 -26.83
CA GLU A 238 -8.55 -8.21 -25.47
C GLU A 238 -8.43 -7.10 -24.41
N VAL A 239 -7.79 -5.98 -24.74
CA VAL A 239 -7.55 -4.86 -23.79
C VAL A 239 -8.85 -4.32 -23.17
N VAL A 240 -9.96 -4.30 -23.93
CA VAL A 240 -11.24 -3.74 -23.45
C VAL A 240 -11.95 -4.67 -22.46
N GLU A 241 -11.76 -5.99 -22.60
CA GLU A 241 -12.43 -7.01 -21.79
C GLU A 241 -11.56 -7.50 -20.62
N ASN A 242 -10.30 -7.06 -20.55
CA ASN A 242 -9.38 -7.47 -19.50
C ASN A 242 -9.71 -6.77 -18.16
N GLU A 243 -10.35 -7.51 -17.24
CA GLU A 243 -10.71 -7.02 -15.90
C GLU A 243 -9.48 -6.60 -15.08
N LEU A 244 -8.30 -7.22 -15.26
CA LEU A 244 -7.09 -6.80 -14.55
C LEU A 244 -6.65 -5.39 -14.99
N ILE A 245 -6.64 -5.11 -16.30
CA ILE A 245 -6.32 -3.77 -16.82
C ILE A 245 -7.29 -2.74 -16.24
N LYS A 246 -8.59 -3.07 -16.21
CA LYS A 246 -9.62 -2.20 -15.65
C LYS A 246 -9.40 -1.95 -14.16
N GLU A 247 -9.19 -2.99 -13.36
CA GLU A 247 -8.90 -2.87 -11.92
C GLU A 247 -7.66 -2.01 -11.65
N PHE A 248 -6.54 -2.26 -12.36
CA PHE A 248 -5.34 -1.46 -12.18
C PHE A 248 -5.54 -0.01 -12.64
N SER A 249 -6.34 0.22 -13.69
CA SER A 249 -6.67 1.58 -14.12
C SER A 249 -7.52 2.32 -13.07
N ASP A 250 -8.44 1.64 -12.41
CA ASP A 250 -9.27 2.21 -11.34
C ASP A 250 -8.44 2.47 -10.07
N ARG A 251 -7.54 1.54 -9.71
CA ARG A 251 -6.56 1.74 -8.63
C ARG A 251 -5.66 2.94 -8.90
N CYS A 252 -5.12 3.08 -10.11
CA CYS A 252 -4.31 4.25 -10.49
C CYS A 252 -5.10 5.56 -10.43
N ARG A 253 -6.38 5.58 -10.87
CA ARG A 253 -7.25 6.77 -10.77
C ARG A 253 -7.55 7.16 -9.33
N SER A 254 -7.76 6.16 -8.46
CA SER A 254 -7.99 6.39 -7.03
C SER A 254 -6.72 6.90 -6.33
N ALA A 255 -5.58 6.28 -6.63
CA ALA A 255 -4.26 6.67 -6.13
C ALA A 255 -3.91 8.10 -6.57
N SER A 256 -4.14 8.48 -7.83
CA SER A 256 -3.85 9.83 -8.32
C SER A 256 -4.62 10.90 -7.55
N ARG A 257 -5.91 10.69 -7.28
CA ARG A 257 -6.71 11.60 -6.44
C ARG A 257 -6.17 11.71 -5.02
N THR A 258 -5.76 10.59 -4.45
CA THR A 258 -5.24 10.52 -3.07
C THR A 258 -3.87 11.20 -2.94
N ILE A 259 -2.96 10.93 -3.89
CA ILE A 259 -1.64 11.57 -3.96
C ILE A 259 -1.77 13.08 -4.19
N GLN A 260 -2.69 13.52 -5.06
CA GLN A 260 -3.01 14.93 -5.22
C GLN A 260 -3.50 15.55 -3.92
N GLN A 261 -4.29 14.84 -3.12
CA GLN A 261 -4.71 15.32 -1.80
C GLN A 261 -3.52 15.47 -0.84
N TYR A 262 -2.54 14.56 -0.88
CA TYR A 262 -1.31 14.64 -0.09
C TYR A 262 -0.42 15.83 -0.47
N ILE A 263 -0.28 16.10 -1.77
CA ILE A 263 0.44 17.28 -2.28
C ILE A 263 -0.13 18.58 -1.71
N HIS A 264 -1.46 18.66 -1.56
CA HIS A 264 -2.15 19.84 -1.03
C HIS A 264 -2.45 19.77 0.48
N SER A 265 -1.84 18.82 1.18
CA SER A 265 -2.08 18.67 2.63
C SER A 265 -1.45 19.81 3.41
N SER A 266 -2.21 20.34 4.37
CA SER A 266 -1.80 21.52 5.15
C SER A 266 -1.64 21.23 6.65
N SER A 267 -1.88 19.99 7.08
CA SER A 267 -1.79 19.60 8.49
C SER A 267 -1.47 18.10 8.65
N PRO A 268 -0.21 17.71 8.89
CA PRO A 268 1.00 18.51 8.64
C PRO A 268 1.22 18.73 7.13
N PRO A 269 1.92 19.81 6.72
CA PRO A 269 2.38 19.95 5.35
C PRO A 269 3.50 18.93 5.04
N PRO A 270 3.62 18.46 3.79
CA PRO A 270 4.72 17.59 3.40
C PRO A 270 6.04 18.34 3.51
N ASP A 271 7.07 17.67 4.03
CA ASP A 271 8.46 18.11 3.87
C ASP A 271 8.87 18.07 2.39
N GLU A 272 9.99 18.72 2.06
CA GLU A 272 10.45 18.91 0.67
C GLU A 272 10.66 17.59 -0.09
N ASP A 273 11.29 16.60 0.56
CA ASP A 273 11.58 15.29 -0.03
C ASP A 273 10.29 14.49 -0.25
N THR A 274 9.38 14.53 0.74
CA THR A 274 8.05 13.91 0.61
C THR A 274 7.25 14.55 -0.51
N LEU A 275 7.23 15.88 -0.60
CA LEU A 275 6.52 16.61 -1.64
C LEU A 275 7.04 16.25 -3.04
N LEU A 276 8.38 16.22 -3.21
CA LEU A 276 9.01 15.82 -4.48
C LEU A 276 8.59 14.39 -4.86
N THR A 277 8.66 13.45 -3.92
CA THR A 277 8.26 12.06 -4.15
C THR A 277 6.79 11.95 -4.54
N LEU A 278 5.90 12.71 -3.90
CA LEU A 278 4.48 12.72 -4.22
C LEU A 278 4.19 13.27 -5.63
N ILE A 279 4.93 14.30 -6.06
CA ILE A 279 4.84 14.85 -7.41
C ILE A 279 5.29 13.80 -8.44
N GLU A 280 6.45 13.18 -8.24
CA GLU A 280 6.97 12.11 -9.12
C GLU A 280 5.97 10.96 -9.27
N VAL A 281 5.37 10.51 -8.16
CA VAL A 281 4.36 9.43 -8.17
C VAL A 281 3.12 9.85 -8.94
N ASN A 282 2.66 11.09 -8.80
CA ASN A 282 1.50 11.61 -9.53
C ASN A 282 1.77 11.66 -11.04
N ASP A 283 2.99 12.04 -11.44
CA ASP A 283 3.41 12.03 -12.83
C ASP A 283 3.46 10.60 -13.39
N GLU A 284 4.03 9.65 -12.64
CA GLU A 284 4.08 8.23 -13.03
C GLU A 284 2.67 7.63 -13.20
N LEU A 285 1.74 7.94 -12.30
CA LEU A 285 0.34 7.55 -12.39
C LEU A 285 -0.35 8.16 -13.62
N SER A 286 -0.13 9.45 -13.87
CA SER A 286 -0.72 10.18 -14.99
C SER A 286 -0.22 9.65 -16.34
N MET A 287 1.08 9.34 -16.44
CA MET A 287 1.67 8.70 -17.61
C MET A 287 1.09 7.30 -17.86
N SER A 288 0.94 6.50 -16.80
CA SER A 288 0.42 5.13 -16.89
C SER A 288 -1.04 5.11 -17.32
N LEU A 289 -1.86 6.01 -16.78
CA LEU A 289 -3.26 6.18 -17.20
C LEU A 289 -3.37 6.66 -18.66
N SER A 290 -2.47 7.55 -19.10
CA SER A 290 -2.43 8.01 -20.49
C SER A 290 -2.11 6.86 -21.45
N LYS A 291 -1.14 6.00 -21.10
CA LYS A 291 -0.81 4.80 -21.87
C LYS A 291 -2.00 3.84 -21.98
N HIS A 292 -2.71 3.60 -20.88
CA HIS A 292 -3.94 2.80 -20.88
C HIS A 292 -5.01 3.41 -21.81
N GLN A 293 -5.24 4.72 -21.76
CA GLN A 293 -6.20 5.39 -22.66
C GLN A 293 -5.81 5.23 -24.13
N HIS A 294 -4.52 5.39 -24.46
CA HIS A 294 -4.03 5.17 -25.82
C HIS A 294 -4.22 3.73 -26.28
N ALA A 295 -3.94 2.75 -25.43
CA ALA A 295 -4.18 1.34 -25.73
C ALA A 295 -5.66 1.03 -25.95
N LEU A 296 -6.54 1.65 -25.16
CA LEU A 296 -7.99 1.50 -25.30
C LEU A 296 -8.51 2.11 -26.62
N LEU A 297 -7.96 3.25 -27.04
CA LEU A 297 -8.24 3.82 -28.36
C LEU A 297 -7.72 2.94 -29.50
N HIS A 298 -6.51 2.39 -29.34
CA HIS A 298 -5.93 1.46 -30.31
C HIS A 298 -6.74 0.17 -30.43
N ALA A 299 -7.18 -0.40 -29.31
CA ALA A 299 -8.09 -1.55 -29.24
C ALA A 299 -9.41 -1.29 -29.97
N ARG A 300 -10.04 -0.13 -29.73
CA ARG A 300 -11.28 0.26 -30.41
C ARG A 300 -11.10 0.42 -31.92
N ARG A 301 -9.97 0.97 -32.37
CA ARG A 301 -9.63 1.05 -33.80
C ARG A 301 -9.51 -0.34 -34.40
N ALA A 302 -8.76 -1.25 -33.76
CA ALA A 302 -8.60 -2.62 -34.24
C ALA A 302 -9.94 -3.38 -34.34
N LEU A 303 -10.83 -3.22 -33.35
CA LEU A 303 -12.14 -3.85 -33.36
C LEU A 303 -13.07 -3.24 -34.43
N GLY A 304 -13.04 -1.92 -34.59
CA GLY A 304 -13.82 -1.22 -35.62
C GLY A 304 -13.35 -1.44 -37.06
N GLN A 305 -12.12 -1.93 -37.26
CA GLN A 305 -11.55 -2.22 -38.58
C GLN A 305 -11.84 -3.65 -39.05
N SER A 306 -12.37 -4.51 -38.17
CA SER A 306 -12.78 -5.89 -38.49
C SER A 306 -14.18 -6.00 -39.14
N GLY A 307 -14.87 -4.88 -39.33
CA GLY A 307 -16.23 -4.79 -39.88
C GLY A 307 -16.39 -4.14 -41.26
N GLY A 308 -15.33 -4.07 -42.08
CA GLY A 308 -15.39 -3.43 -43.41
C GLY A 308 -14.53 -4.12 -44.46
N GLN A 309 -15.20 -4.81 -45.39
CA GLN A 309 -14.62 -5.40 -46.59
C GLN A 309 -13.93 -4.36 -47.49
N SER A 310 -12.77 -4.75 -48.03
CA SER A 310 -12.14 -4.40 -49.32
C SER A 310 -11.99 -2.92 -49.76
N PRO A 311 -10.77 -2.45 -50.10
CA PRO A 311 -10.62 -1.28 -50.95
C PRO A 311 -10.83 -1.69 -52.42
N SER A 312 -11.99 -1.34 -52.97
CA SER A 312 -12.17 -1.29 -54.43
C SER A 312 -11.96 0.15 -54.89
N SER A 313 -10.96 0.32 -55.76
CA SER A 313 -10.68 1.52 -56.52
C SER A 313 -11.88 1.92 -57.38
N SER A 314 -12.24 3.21 -57.40
CA SER A 314 -12.73 3.95 -58.58
C SER A 314 -12.94 5.44 -58.26
N GLU A 315 -12.34 6.28 -59.09
CA GLU A 315 -12.51 7.73 -59.16
C GLU A 315 -13.94 8.11 -59.60
N THR A 316 -14.51 9.23 -59.12
CA THR A 316 -14.89 10.44 -59.90
C THR A 316 -15.85 11.42 -59.17
N THR A 317 -15.46 12.71 -59.20
CA THR A 317 -16.23 13.97 -59.35
C THR A 317 -17.26 14.48 -58.31
N ALA A 318 -16.83 15.53 -57.58
CA ALA A 318 -17.42 16.86 -57.35
C ALA A 318 -18.95 17.11 -57.22
N SER A 319 -19.41 17.57 -56.04
CA SER A 319 -19.91 18.96 -55.78
C SER A 319 -20.77 19.06 -54.51
N GLY A 320 -20.53 20.11 -53.71
CA GLY A 320 -21.62 20.90 -53.09
C GLY A 320 -21.97 20.71 -51.60
N ALA A 321 -21.33 21.54 -50.76
CA ALA A 321 -21.86 22.26 -49.58
C ALA A 321 -22.42 21.50 -48.34
N HIS A 322 -21.78 21.70 -47.18
CA HIS A 322 -22.14 22.69 -46.15
C HIS A 322 -21.24 22.50 -44.92
N SER A 323 -20.23 23.37 -44.73
CA SER A 323 -19.42 23.44 -43.52
C SER A 323 -19.95 24.53 -42.58
N ALA A 324 -20.32 24.16 -41.36
CA ALA A 324 -20.63 25.08 -40.27
C ALA A 324 -19.46 25.14 -39.28
N ALA A 325 -19.09 26.37 -38.90
CA ALA A 325 -17.89 26.74 -38.15
C ALA A 325 -17.94 26.41 -36.63
N PRO A 326 -16.78 26.32 -35.96
CA PRO A 326 -16.70 26.25 -34.49
C PRO A 326 -16.79 27.65 -33.83
N PRO A 327 -17.20 27.75 -32.54
CA PRO A 327 -17.39 29.01 -31.83
C PRO A 327 -16.08 29.63 -31.27
N PRO A 328 -16.08 30.93 -30.89
CA PRO A 328 -14.87 31.72 -30.66
C PRO A 328 -14.34 31.69 -29.21
N VAL A 329 -13.05 31.99 -29.06
CA VAL A 329 -12.28 32.10 -27.81
C VAL A 329 -12.24 33.58 -27.35
N PRO A 330 -12.42 33.91 -26.05
CA PRO A 330 -12.28 35.29 -25.55
C PRO A 330 -10.81 35.74 -25.35
N PRO A 331 -10.53 37.06 -25.34
CA PRO A 331 -9.22 37.64 -25.64
C PRO A 331 -8.27 37.76 -24.43
N ARG A 332 -6.97 37.73 -24.74
CA ARG A 332 -5.84 37.91 -23.83
C ARG A 332 -5.46 39.40 -23.79
N ASP A 333 -5.63 40.04 -22.64
CA ASP A 333 -5.15 41.40 -22.42
C ASP A 333 -3.62 41.45 -22.32
N THR A 334 -3.03 42.36 -23.09
CA THR A 334 -1.65 42.82 -23.01
C THR A 334 -1.64 44.29 -22.62
N GLN A 335 -1.08 44.63 -21.45
CA GLN A 335 -0.59 45.98 -21.18
C GLN A 335 0.52 46.01 -20.10
N ASN A 336 1.78 45.88 -20.56
CA ASN A 336 2.94 46.79 -20.41
C ASN A 336 3.43 47.25 -18.99
N PRO A 337 4.62 47.90 -18.86
CA PRO A 337 5.95 47.31 -18.70
C PRO A 337 6.73 47.87 -17.47
N PHE A 338 7.99 47.42 -17.27
CA PHE A 338 9.20 48.19 -16.85
C PHE A 338 10.14 47.48 -15.83
N ILE A 339 11.40 47.37 -16.29
CA ILE A 339 12.71 47.51 -15.58
C ILE A 339 13.25 46.30 -14.80
N LEU A 340 14.24 45.66 -15.43
CA LEU A 340 15.36 44.98 -14.80
C LEU A 340 16.37 45.99 -14.23
N PRO A 341 16.99 45.69 -13.08
CA PRO A 341 18.40 46.00 -12.87
C PRO A 341 19.23 44.72 -12.85
N ALA A 342 20.26 44.69 -13.69
CA ALA A 342 21.34 43.72 -13.65
C ALA A 342 22.37 44.12 -12.58
N ILE A 343 22.84 43.17 -11.76
CA ILE A 343 24.15 43.27 -11.07
C ILE A 343 24.83 41.89 -11.04
N SER A 344 26.12 41.96 -11.39
CA SER A 344 27.25 41.05 -11.62
C SER A 344 27.42 39.74 -10.81
N PRO A 345 28.25 38.79 -11.33
CA PRO A 345 28.63 37.57 -10.64
C PRO A 345 29.77 37.82 -9.64
N ALA A 346 29.66 37.28 -8.43
CA ALA A 346 30.73 37.22 -7.45
C ALA A 346 31.29 35.80 -7.36
N THR A 347 32.61 35.73 -7.47
CA THR A 347 33.47 34.58 -7.25
C THR A 347 33.58 34.21 -5.76
N SER A 348 33.96 32.95 -5.53
CA SER A 348 34.72 32.43 -4.38
C SER A 348 33.92 31.81 -3.21
N SER A 349 34.10 30.49 -3.08
CA SER A 349 34.79 29.80 -1.97
C SER A 349 33.97 28.68 -1.33
N ALA A 350 34.47 27.46 -1.54
CA ALA A 350 34.05 26.24 -0.87
C ALA A 350 34.68 26.18 0.54
N PRO A 351 33.96 25.71 1.58
CA PRO A 351 34.58 25.38 2.85
C PRO A 351 35.10 23.94 2.86
N SER A 352 36.38 23.82 3.15
CA SER A 352 37.12 22.58 3.42
C SER A 352 36.69 21.96 4.74
N ILE A 353 36.48 20.63 4.77
CA ILE A 353 36.30 19.82 5.99
C ILE A 353 37.56 18.93 6.15
N PRO A 354 38.14 18.82 7.36
CA PRO A 354 39.40 18.08 7.59
C PRO A 354 39.20 16.55 7.65
N PRO A 355 40.26 15.75 7.43
CA PRO A 355 40.18 14.29 7.40
C PRO A 355 40.35 13.66 8.80
N PRO A 356 39.69 12.54 9.10
CA PRO A 356 40.15 11.62 10.13
C PRO A 356 41.10 10.57 9.53
N MET A 357 42.22 10.34 10.21
CA MET A 357 43.10 9.20 10.01
C MET A 357 42.42 7.91 10.51
N ASN A 358 42.44 6.84 9.70
CA ASN A 358 43.25 5.62 9.94
C ASN A 358 42.60 4.31 9.44
N ASN A 359 43.46 3.44 8.91
CA ASN A 359 43.37 1.97 8.75
C ASN A 359 42.41 1.32 7.73
N GLY A 360 42.94 1.12 6.51
CA GLY A 360 43.30 -0.20 5.97
C GLY A 360 42.24 -1.32 5.89
N ALA A 361 41.63 -1.47 4.72
CA ALA A 361 41.45 -2.75 4.01
C ALA A 361 40.77 -2.51 2.64
N GLY A 362 41.40 -2.99 1.54
CA GLY A 362 40.79 -3.26 0.23
C GLY A 362 39.92 -2.19 -0.42
N ARG A 363 40.52 -1.25 -1.17
CA ARG A 363 39.77 -0.30 -2.01
C ARG A 363 39.62 -0.85 -3.43
N SER A 364 38.44 -1.36 -3.76
CA SER A 364 37.98 -1.53 -5.13
C SER A 364 37.82 -0.15 -5.78
N GLU A 365 38.64 0.16 -6.78
CA GLU A 365 38.48 1.38 -7.58
C GLU A 365 37.30 1.20 -8.52
N TYR A 366 36.27 2.02 -8.32
CA TYR A 366 35.14 2.15 -9.23
C TYR A 366 35.60 2.88 -10.49
N ARG A 367 35.84 2.13 -11.57
CA ARG A 367 36.07 2.69 -12.92
C ARG A 367 34.72 2.84 -13.62
N SER A 368 34.30 4.08 -13.82
CA SER A 368 33.04 4.44 -14.49
C SER A 368 32.96 3.99 -15.95
N GLU A 369 34.07 3.56 -16.54
CA GLU A 369 34.16 3.20 -17.96
C GLU A 369 33.79 1.72 -18.22
N ASP A 370 33.83 0.86 -17.20
CA ASP A 370 33.48 -0.57 -17.33
C ASP A 370 31.95 -0.81 -17.37
N PHE A 371 31.13 0.23 -17.15
CA PHE A 371 29.67 0.16 -17.14
C PHE A 371 28.99 0.98 -18.24
N GLN A 372 29.71 1.36 -19.30
CA GLN A 372 29.10 1.94 -20.50
C GLN A 372 28.36 0.85 -21.29
N VAL A 373 27.11 0.61 -20.92
CA VAL A 373 26.19 -0.26 -21.66
C VAL A 373 25.69 0.49 -22.89
N GLN A 374 26.15 0.07 -24.08
CA GLN A 374 25.68 0.57 -25.37
C GLN A 374 24.16 0.38 -25.47
N ASN A 375 23.41 1.48 -25.62
CA ASN A 375 21.96 1.44 -25.71
C ASN A 375 21.52 0.78 -27.03
N PRO A 376 20.84 -0.39 -27.01
CA PRO A 376 20.45 -1.11 -28.21
C PRO A 376 19.28 -0.46 -28.97
N PHE A 377 18.71 0.64 -28.46
CA PHE A 377 17.62 1.41 -29.07
C PHE A 377 18.05 2.80 -29.54
N ALA A 378 19.35 3.11 -29.56
CA ALA A 378 19.84 4.35 -30.15
C ALA A 378 19.85 4.23 -31.68
N ASP A 379 18.80 4.72 -32.33
CA ASP A 379 18.73 4.89 -33.78
C ASP A 379 19.88 5.81 -34.24
N SER A 380 20.80 5.27 -35.03
CA SER A 380 21.92 6.01 -35.61
C SER A 380 21.46 6.84 -36.81
N PHE A 381 20.81 7.97 -36.52
CA PHE A 381 20.55 9.02 -37.50
C PHE A 381 21.05 10.36 -36.97
N SER A 382 22.27 10.71 -37.40
CA SER A 382 22.75 12.08 -37.71
C SER A 382 24.27 12.14 -37.55
N THR A 383 24.99 11.69 -38.56
CA THR A 383 26.28 12.33 -38.90
C THR A 383 26.34 12.38 -40.41
N THR A 384 25.85 13.48 -40.99
CA THR A 384 26.21 13.85 -42.36
C THR A 384 26.25 15.37 -42.47
N THR A 385 27.45 15.90 -42.29
CA THR A 385 28.05 17.00 -43.06
C THR A 385 29.53 16.96 -42.67
N ALA A 386 30.50 16.80 -43.56
CA ALA A 386 30.54 17.26 -44.93
C ALA A 386 31.62 16.52 -45.74
N VAL A 387 31.25 16.19 -46.99
CA VAL A 387 32.03 16.28 -48.25
C VAL A 387 33.21 15.32 -48.40
N GLY A 388 33.33 14.50 -49.46
CA GLY A 388 32.58 14.36 -50.69
C GLY A 388 33.47 13.69 -51.75
N SER A 389 32.84 12.92 -52.66
CA SER A 389 33.34 12.50 -53.99
C SER A 389 34.56 11.55 -53.99
N SER A 390 34.68 10.48 -54.77
CA SER A 390 34.07 10.07 -56.04
C SER A 390 34.51 8.64 -56.37
N GLU A 391 33.66 7.92 -57.08
CA GLU A 391 33.96 6.91 -58.11
C GLU A 391 34.88 5.69 -57.84
N ASN A 392 34.25 4.53 -58.11
CA ASN A 392 34.78 3.38 -58.86
C ASN A 392 35.54 2.26 -58.13
N ARG A 393 34.90 1.08 -58.24
CA ARG A 393 35.48 -0.22 -58.64
C ARG A 393 36.59 -0.88 -57.81
N GLN A 394 36.26 -2.14 -57.50
CA GLN A 394 37.07 -3.34 -57.64
C GLN A 394 38.06 -3.73 -56.52
N THR A 395 37.88 -5.01 -56.14
CA THR A 395 38.88 -6.06 -55.85
C THR A 395 39.69 -5.99 -54.56
N GLU A 396 39.56 -7.10 -53.81
CA GLU A 396 40.62 -7.95 -53.25
C GLU A 396 41.97 -7.30 -52.90
N GLY A 397 42.44 -7.56 -51.67
CA GLY A 397 43.87 -7.55 -51.40
C GLY A 397 44.27 -7.13 -49.98
N THR A 398 44.49 -8.14 -49.15
CA THR A 398 45.54 -8.28 -48.13
C THR A 398 46.52 -7.12 -47.80
N ALA A 399 46.74 -7.00 -46.49
CA ALA A 399 48.04 -6.92 -45.79
C ALA A 399 48.59 -5.55 -45.33
N ASN A 400 48.89 -5.58 -44.02
CA ASN A 400 50.04 -5.02 -43.28
C ASN A 400 50.15 -3.51 -43.03
N ASP A 401 50.08 -3.20 -41.73
CA ASP A 401 51.13 -2.59 -40.90
C ASP A 401 52.22 -1.78 -41.61
N SER A 402 52.53 -0.60 -41.04
CA SER A 402 53.86 -0.24 -40.53
C SER A 402 54.26 1.22 -40.78
N TRP A 403 54.28 1.98 -39.67
CA TRP A 403 55.34 2.90 -39.24
C TRP A 403 55.57 4.29 -39.90
N ASN A 404 55.98 5.17 -38.98
CA ASN A 404 56.83 6.37 -39.08
C ASN A 404 56.18 7.71 -39.46
N GLU A 405 56.10 8.70 -38.56
CA GLU A 405 57.14 9.40 -37.77
C GLU A 405 57.62 10.69 -38.47
N ALA A 406 57.02 11.79 -37.98
CA ALA A 406 57.65 13.00 -37.46
C ALA A 406 58.40 14.04 -38.34
N TYR A 407 58.22 15.30 -37.88
CA TYR A 407 59.01 16.53 -38.09
C TYR A 407 59.03 17.09 -39.54
N GLN A 408 58.99 18.40 -39.84
CA GLN A 408 59.24 19.65 -39.13
C GLN A 408 58.72 20.83 -40.02
N ARG A 409 58.47 22.00 -39.39
CA ARG A 409 58.26 23.37 -39.95
C ARG A 409 59.39 23.81 -40.93
N PRO A 410 59.42 24.99 -41.63
CA PRO A 410 58.77 26.29 -41.33
C PRO A 410 58.36 27.27 -42.49
N ILE A 411 57.60 28.31 -42.09
CA ILE A 411 57.64 29.78 -42.39
C ILE A 411 57.68 30.28 -43.86
N GLN A 412 56.74 31.20 -44.15
CA GLN A 412 56.84 32.53 -44.83
C GLN A 412 55.52 32.74 -45.59
N ARG A 413 54.91 33.92 -45.72
CA ARG A 413 55.09 35.30 -45.29
C ARG A 413 53.68 35.94 -45.44
N THR A 414 53.46 37.02 -44.70
CA THR A 414 52.37 38.01 -44.80
C THR A 414 51.47 37.98 -46.03
#